data_AF-A0A0F3LEL4-F1
#
_entry.id   AF-A0A0F3LEL4-F1
#
_cell.length_a   1.000
_cell.length_b   1.000
_cell.length_c   1.000
_cell.angle_alpha   90.00
_cell.angle_beta   90.00
_cell.angle_gamma   90.00
#
_symmetry.space_group_name_H-M   'P 1'
#
loop_
_entity.id
_entity.type
_entity.pdbx_description
1 polymer ?
#
loop_
_entity_poly.entity_id
_entity_poly.type
_entity_poly.pdbx_seq_one_letter_code
_entity_poly.pdbx_strand_id
1 'polypeptide(L)'
;MAEGIALDAYVKETLLSIVKAVIAAQDDADCGGFIGRAAYGAQGPAKDELKNVVTDVSFDLATTVEDRGTAGGSAGVKVIPFMKAEVSGQTQSAQSTVSRIAFTVPIAIPRPKAQREEDQRREADRQAQDRRNNEEIQRLGRDINGDNGMYG
;
A
#
# COMPACT_ATOMS: atom_id res chain seq x y z
N MET A 1 19.57 -26.37 19.68
CA MET A 1 19.76 -25.08 20.37
C MET A 1 19.43 -23.99 19.38
N ALA A 2 18.52 -23.06 19.69
CA ALA A 2 18.27 -21.92 18.82
C ALA A 2 19.48 -20.98 18.90
N GLU A 3 20.16 -20.77 17.78
CA GLU A 3 21.27 -19.83 17.68
C GLU A 3 20.69 -18.41 17.57
N GLY A 4 20.99 -17.56 18.56
CA GLY A 4 20.52 -16.18 18.58
C GLY A 4 21.24 -15.32 17.54
N ILE A 5 20.49 -14.52 16.80
CA ILE A 5 21.01 -13.61 15.76
C ILE A 5 21.23 -12.20 16.34
N ALA A 6 22.20 -11.46 15.80
CA ALA A 6 22.41 -10.05 16.14
C ALA A 6 21.19 -9.19 15.74
N LEU A 7 20.89 -8.15 16.51
CA LEU A 7 19.69 -7.33 16.32
C LEU A 7 19.62 -6.67 14.93
N ASP A 8 20.72 -6.15 14.41
CA ASP A 8 20.81 -5.53 13.09
C ASP A 8 20.53 -6.53 11.96
N ALA A 9 21.13 -7.73 12.06
CA ALA A 9 20.88 -8.82 11.14
C ALA A 9 19.41 -9.29 11.21
N TYR A 10 18.83 -9.34 12.42
CA TYR A 10 17.42 -9.66 12.61
C TYR A 10 16.48 -8.63 11.94
N VAL A 11 16.71 -7.35 12.17
CA VAL A 11 15.92 -6.26 11.57
C VAL A 11 16.02 -6.33 10.05
N LYS A 12 17.23 -6.53 9.50
CA LYS A 12 17.45 -6.68 8.06
C LYS A 12 16.67 -7.86 7.48
N GLU A 13 16.80 -9.05 8.04
CA GLU A 13 16.11 -10.25 7.53
C GLU A 13 14.58 -10.11 7.65
N THR A 14 14.10 -9.45 8.70
CA THR A 14 12.67 -9.17 8.87
C THR A 14 12.16 -8.23 7.79
N LEU A 15 12.85 -7.12 7.52
CA LEU A 15 12.50 -6.19 6.45
C LEU A 15 12.51 -6.86 5.08
N LEU A 16 13.53 -7.67 4.78
CA LEU A 16 13.59 -8.42 3.52
C LEU A 16 12.43 -9.42 3.39
N SER A 17 12.08 -10.11 4.48
CA SER A 17 10.96 -11.05 4.50
C SER A 17 9.62 -10.34 4.28
N ILE A 18 9.42 -9.18 4.89
CA ILE A 18 8.24 -8.34 4.67
C ILE A 18 8.14 -7.94 3.20
N VAL A 19 9.21 -7.39 2.62
CA VAL A 19 9.22 -6.96 1.21
C VAL A 19 8.93 -8.14 0.27
N LYS A 20 9.57 -9.29 0.49
CA LYS A 20 9.31 -10.50 -0.30
C LYS A 20 7.87 -10.97 -0.18
N ALA A 21 7.29 -10.93 1.02
CA ALA A 21 5.90 -11.30 1.25
C ALA A 21 4.92 -10.34 0.57
N VAL A 22 5.20 -9.03 0.58
CA VAL A 22 4.41 -8.03 -0.15
C VAL A 22 4.47 -8.31 -1.66
N ILE A 23 5.65 -8.56 -2.23
CA ILE A 23 5.81 -8.90 -3.64
C ILE A 23 5.04 -10.19 -3.97
N ALA A 24 5.18 -11.25 -3.18
CA ALA A 24 4.46 -12.49 -3.40
C ALA A 24 2.93 -12.30 -3.31
N ALA A 25 2.45 -11.42 -2.43
CA ALA A 25 1.02 -11.10 -2.34
C ALA A 25 0.54 -10.31 -3.58
N GLN A 26 1.41 -9.51 -4.20
CA GLN A 26 1.10 -8.81 -5.46
C GLN A 26 0.92 -9.75 -6.64
N ASP A 27 1.45 -10.98 -6.57
CA ASP A 27 1.26 -12.01 -7.61
C ASP A 27 -0.12 -12.72 -7.52
N ASP A 28 -0.93 -12.43 -6.50
CA ASP A 28 -2.29 -12.96 -6.40
C ASP A 28 -3.19 -12.42 -7.52
N ALA A 29 -3.85 -13.33 -8.25
CA ALA A 29 -4.61 -12.99 -9.45
C ALA A 29 -5.83 -12.08 -9.18
N ASP A 30 -6.43 -12.19 -8.00
CA ASP A 30 -7.66 -11.49 -7.66
C ASP A 30 -7.36 -10.19 -6.90
N CYS A 31 -6.39 -10.25 -5.99
CA CYS A 31 -6.12 -9.19 -5.02
C CYS A 31 -4.80 -8.46 -5.24
N GLY A 32 -3.85 -9.05 -5.96
CA GLY A 32 -2.47 -8.57 -6.03
C GLY A 32 -2.33 -7.15 -6.57
N GLY A 33 -3.18 -6.78 -7.53
CA GLY A 33 -3.22 -5.42 -8.10
C GLY A 33 -3.60 -4.30 -7.10
N PHE A 34 -4.06 -4.63 -5.90
CA PHE A 34 -4.45 -3.65 -4.88
C PHE A 34 -3.37 -3.40 -3.82
N ILE A 35 -2.29 -4.17 -3.82
CA ILE A 35 -1.27 -4.14 -2.76
C ILE A 35 -0.11 -3.23 -3.16
N GLY A 36 0.35 -2.37 -2.25
CA GLY A 36 1.50 -1.49 -2.47
C GLY A 36 1.21 -0.32 -3.43
N ARG A 37 -0.05 0.09 -3.56
CA ARG A 37 -0.49 1.09 -4.55
C ARG A 37 -0.09 2.50 -4.13
N ALA A 38 0.49 3.25 -5.08
CA ALA A 38 0.80 4.65 -4.88
C ALA A 38 -0.48 5.50 -4.84
N ALA A 39 -0.51 6.43 -3.88
CA ALA A 39 -1.53 7.45 -3.79
C ALA A 39 -1.23 8.63 -4.74
N TYR A 40 -2.27 9.16 -5.37
CA TYR A 40 -2.27 10.35 -6.20
C TYR A 40 -3.33 11.35 -5.74
N GLY A 41 -3.02 12.64 -5.90
CA GLY A 41 -3.91 13.77 -5.59
C GLY A 41 -3.72 14.35 -4.18
N ALA A 42 -3.86 15.67 -4.07
CA ALA A 42 -3.67 16.43 -2.82
C ALA A 42 -4.98 16.84 -2.13
N GLN A 43 -6.14 16.58 -2.75
CA GLN A 43 -7.45 17.05 -2.28
C GLN A 43 -8.40 15.87 -2.08
N GLY A 44 -8.79 15.62 -0.83
CA GLY A 44 -9.62 14.49 -0.43
C GLY A 44 -8.81 13.24 -0.03
N PRO A 45 -9.47 12.10 0.22
CA PRO A 45 -8.77 10.85 0.53
C PRO A 45 -7.87 10.45 -0.64
N ALA A 46 -6.66 9.99 -0.33
CA ALA A 46 -5.67 9.49 -1.28
C ALA A 46 -6.29 8.42 -2.21
N LYS A 47 -6.05 8.51 -3.52
CA LYS A 47 -6.59 7.56 -4.50
C LYS A 47 -5.53 7.02 -5.44
N ASP A 48 -5.71 5.81 -5.96
CA ASP A 48 -4.88 5.28 -7.04
C ASP A 48 -5.35 5.77 -8.42
N GLU A 49 -4.64 5.38 -9.48
CA GLU A 49 -4.99 5.70 -10.87
C GLU A 49 -6.38 5.17 -11.28
N LEU A 50 -6.84 4.09 -10.62
CA LEU A 50 -8.17 3.50 -10.82
C LEU A 50 -9.26 4.16 -9.96
N LYS A 51 -8.90 5.26 -9.26
CA LYS A 51 -9.74 6.03 -8.34
C LYS A 51 -10.22 5.23 -7.12
N ASN A 52 -9.53 4.13 -6.79
CA ASN A 52 -9.73 3.40 -5.53
C ASN A 52 -9.15 4.23 -4.39
N VAL A 53 -9.72 4.12 -3.19
CA VAL A 53 -9.15 4.79 -2.01
C VAL A 53 -7.92 4.02 -1.56
N VAL A 54 -6.79 4.71 -1.43
CA VAL A 54 -5.55 4.14 -0.89
C VAL A 54 -5.53 4.39 0.61
N THR A 55 -5.28 3.34 1.39
CA THR A 55 -5.20 3.38 2.84
C THR A 55 -3.95 2.65 3.31
N ASP A 56 -3.36 3.17 4.37
CA ASP A 56 -2.16 2.60 4.99
C ASP A 56 -2.56 1.57 6.05
N VAL A 57 -2.10 0.33 5.89
CA VAL A 57 -2.27 -0.73 6.90
C VAL A 57 -0.99 -0.84 7.71
N SER A 58 -1.11 -0.59 9.02
CA SER A 58 0.00 -0.70 9.97
C SER A 58 0.10 -2.09 10.57
N PHE A 59 1.32 -2.60 10.64
CA PHE A 59 1.66 -3.89 11.23
C PHE A 59 2.63 -3.68 12.39
N ASP A 60 2.31 -4.32 13.52
CA ASP A 60 3.15 -4.33 14.71
C ASP A 60 3.60 -5.76 15.01
N LEU A 61 4.89 -6.04 14.83
CA LEU A 61 5.49 -7.33 15.15
C LEU A 61 6.18 -7.27 16.52
N ALA A 62 5.62 -7.94 17.51
CA ALA A 62 6.25 -8.12 18.81
C ALA A 62 7.22 -9.31 18.78
N THR A 63 8.45 -9.09 19.26
CA THR A 63 9.54 -10.06 19.22
C THR A 63 10.18 -10.14 20.59
N THR A 64 10.45 -11.36 21.06
CA THR A 64 11.09 -11.56 22.36
C THR A 64 12.60 -11.57 22.19
N VAL A 65 13.27 -10.70 22.92
CA VAL A 65 14.73 -10.62 22.97
C VAL A 65 15.20 -11.18 24.29
N GLU A 66 16.08 -12.19 24.23
CA GLU A 66 16.78 -12.71 25.40
C GLU A 66 18.11 -11.97 25.56
N ASP A 67 18.25 -11.21 26.64
CA ASP A 67 19.56 -10.70 27.04
C ASP A 67 20.33 -11.80 27.79
N ARG A 68 21.37 -12.36 27.14
CA ARG A 68 22.30 -13.28 27.79
C ARG A 68 23.53 -12.52 28.24
N GLY A 69 23.41 -11.86 29.38
CA GLY A 69 24.56 -11.30 30.11
C GLY A 69 25.46 -12.42 30.64
N THR A 70 26.41 -12.89 29.83
CA THR A 70 27.52 -13.72 30.34
C THR A 70 28.69 -12.80 30.70
N ALA A 71 29.08 -12.85 31.99
CA ALA A 71 30.26 -12.18 32.51
C ALA A 71 31.51 -12.58 31.69
N GLY A 72 32.05 -11.62 30.92
CA GLY A 72 33.30 -11.78 30.17
C GLY A 72 33.10 -12.04 28.67
N GLY A 73 32.77 -11.00 27.91
CA GLY A 73 32.81 -11.03 26.43
C GLY A 73 31.62 -10.30 25.81
N SER A 74 31.89 -9.16 25.17
CA SER A 74 31.00 -8.32 24.34
C SER A 74 29.49 -8.48 24.58
N ALA A 75 28.92 -7.57 25.36
CA ALA A 75 27.47 -7.40 25.51
C ALA A 75 26.81 -7.24 24.14
N GLY A 76 26.14 -8.30 23.67
CA GLY A 76 25.49 -8.36 22.36
C GLY A 76 24.07 -8.86 22.53
N VAL A 77 23.10 -8.03 22.16
CA VAL A 77 21.68 -8.37 22.19
C VAL A 77 21.41 -9.46 21.13
N LYS A 78 20.85 -10.60 21.55
CA LYS A 78 20.51 -11.72 20.67
C LYS A 78 18.99 -11.92 20.59
N VAL A 79 18.47 -11.98 19.37
CA VAL A 79 17.04 -12.21 19.11
C VAL A 79 16.80 -13.69 18.80
N ILE A 80 15.73 -14.28 19.36
CA ILE A 80 15.32 -15.66 19.08
C ILE A 80 14.01 -15.63 18.28
N PRO A 81 14.01 -16.02 16.99
CA PRO A 81 12.79 -16.07 16.19
C PRO A 81 11.87 -17.19 16.71
N PHE A 82 10.60 -16.86 16.96
CA PHE A 82 9.55 -17.81 17.34
C PHE A 82 9.17 -18.69 16.15
N MET A 83 9.94 -19.75 15.88
CA MET A 83 9.46 -20.91 15.12
C MET A 83 9.21 -22.06 16.10
N LYS A 84 7.94 -22.42 16.30
CA LYS A 84 7.43 -23.57 17.09
C LYS A 84 8.48 -24.23 18.01
N ALA A 85 8.76 -23.61 19.15
CA ALA A 85 9.42 -24.30 20.23
C ALA A 85 8.33 -24.97 21.08
N GLU A 86 8.23 -26.30 21.03
CA GLU A 86 7.63 -27.06 22.11
C GLU A 86 8.47 -26.78 23.36
N VAL A 87 8.02 -25.84 24.20
CA VAL A 87 8.74 -25.45 25.41
C VAL A 87 8.51 -26.52 26.47
N SER A 88 9.37 -27.55 26.46
CA SER A 88 9.61 -28.40 27.62
C SER A 88 10.29 -27.56 28.70
N GLY A 89 9.62 -27.41 29.84
CA GLY A 89 9.98 -26.47 30.91
C GLY A 89 11.42 -26.57 31.39
N GLN A 90 12.17 -25.48 31.23
CA GLN A 90 13.20 -25.06 32.16
C GLN A 90 13.10 -23.55 32.33
N THR A 91 12.67 -23.12 33.51
CA THR A 91 12.67 -21.72 33.94
C THR A 91 14.11 -21.30 34.25
N GLN A 92 14.82 -20.80 33.25
CA GLN A 92 15.91 -19.85 33.47
C GLN A 92 15.30 -18.45 33.53
N SER A 93 15.69 -17.66 34.54
CA SER A 93 15.31 -16.26 34.72
C SER A 93 15.87 -15.42 33.55
N ALA A 94 15.19 -15.45 32.41
CA ALA A 94 15.46 -14.58 31.28
C ALA A 94 14.73 -13.25 31.50
N GLN A 95 15.46 -12.16 31.65
CA GLN A 95 14.90 -10.82 31.59
C GLN A 95 14.50 -10.58 30.12
N SER A 96 13.23 -10.82 29.78
CA SER A 96 12.76 -10.70 28.40
C SER A 96 12.47 -9.24 28.08
N THR A 97 13.18 -8.67 27.12
CA THR A 97 12.83 -7.37 26.55
C THR A 97 11.98 -7.62 25.31
N VAL A 98 10.81 -6.98 25.22
CA VAL A 98 9.96 -7.05 24.03
C VAL A 98 10.41 -5.97 23.06
N SER A 99 10.96 -6.37 21.90
CA SER A 99 11.25 -5.47 20.79
C SER A 99 10.07 -5.47 19.82
N ARG A 100 9.63 -4.28 19.38
CA ARG A 100 8.56 -4.13 18.39
C ARG A 100 9.11 -3.59 17.08
N ILE A 101 8.72 -4.20 15.97
CA ILE A 101 8.97 -3.70 14.61
C ILE A 101 7.63 -3.22 14.06
N ALA A 102 7.54 -1.93 13.71
CA ALA A 102 6.36 -1.32 13.11
C ALA A 102 6.64 -0.98 11.65
N PHE A 103 5.73 -1.35 10.75
CA PHE A 103 5.80 -0.98 9.34
C PHE A 103 4.41 -0.78 8.75
N THR A 104 4.35 -0.11 7.61
CA THR A 104 3.09 0.25 6.94
C THR A 104 3.11 -0.21 5.50
N VAL A 105 1.98 -0.74 5.03
CA VAL A 105 1.77 -1.13 3.63
C VAL A 105 0.55 -0.40 3.08
N PRO A 106 0.67 0.37 1.99
CA PRO A 106 -0.48 1.00 1.35
C PRO A 106 -1.31 -0.05 0.58
N ILE A 107 -2.62 0.00 0.72
CA ILE A 107 -3.59 -0.88 0.05
C ILE A 107 -4.66 -0.02 -0.63
N ALA A 108 -4.93 -0.29 -1.91
CA ALA A 108 -6.04 0.31 -2.64
C ALA A 108 -7.32 -0.50 -2.46
N ILE A 109 -8.36 0.12 -1.89
CA ILE A 109 -9.65 -0.55 -1.68
C ILE A 109 -10.50 -0.45 -2.95
N PRO A 110 -10.79 -1.56 -3.65
CA PRO A 110 -11.55 -1.53 -4.88
C PRO A 110 -12.96 -0.97 -4.67
N ARG A 111 -13.37 -0.05 -5.55
CA ARG A 111 -14.75 0.45 -5.54
C ARG A 111 -15.75 -0.67 -5.86
N PRO A 112 -16.92 -0.70 -5.21
CA PRO A 112 -18.02 -1.60 -5.57
C PRO A 112 -18.38 -1.50 -7.05
N LYS A 113 -18.78 -2.62 -7.67
CA LYS A 113 -19.12 -2.68 -9.09
C LYS A 113 -20.18 -1.66 -9.49
N ALA A 114 -21.25 -1.55 -8.71
CA ALA A 114 -22.33 -0.58 -8.96
C ALA A 114 -21.81 0.87 -9.01
N GLN A 115 -20.92 1.23 -8.09
CA GLN A 115 -20.32 2.57 -8.05
C GLN A 115 -19.41 2.81 -9.27
N ARG A 116 -18.62 1.80 -9.67
CA ARG A 116 -17.79 1.88 -10.89
C ARG A 116 -18.63 2.12 -12.15
N GLU A 117 -19.74 1.40 -12.28
CA GLU A 117 -20.66 1.53 -13.42
C GLU A 117 -21.35 2.89 -13.44
N GLU A 118 -21.78 3.40 -12.28
CA GLU A 118 -22.39 4.72 -12.17
C GLU A 118 -21.40 5.83 -12.54
N ASP A 119 -20.16 5.75 -12.06
CA ASP A 119 -19.11 6.72 -12.38
C ASP A 119 -18.79 6.72 -13.88
N GLN A 120 -18.74 5.55 -14.52
CA GLN A 120 -18.56 5.42 -15.97
C GLN A 120 -19.71 6.07 -16.75
N ARG A 121 -20.96 5.87 -16.32
CA ARG A 121 -22.14 6.51 -16.94
C ARG A 121 -22.06 8.03 -16.82
N ARG A 122 -21.77 8.54 -15.62
CA ARG A 122 -21.63 9.99 -15.35
C ARG A 122 -20.49 10.63 -16.15
N GLU A 123 -19.42 9.90 -16.43
CA GLU A 123 -18.32 10.36 -17.27
C GLU A 123 -18.69 10.36 -18.77
N ALA A 124 -19.36 9.30 -19.23
CA ALA A 124 -19.85 9.21 -20.60
C ALA A 124 -20.88 10.33 -20.91
N ASP A 125 -21.80 10.59 -19.99
CA ASP A 125 -22.80 11.66 -20.13
C ASP A 125 -22.15 13.05 -20.22
N ARG A 126 -21.14 13.30 -19.38
CA ARG A 126 -20.35 14.54 -19.43
C ARG A 126 -19.62 14.70 -20.76
N GLN A 127 -18.91 13.66 -21.22
CA GLN A 127 -18.21 13.70 -22.50
C GLN A 127 -19.17 13.90 -23.68
N ALA A 128 -20.36 13.30 -23.64
CA ALA A 128 -21.38 13.48 -24.66
C ALA A 128 -21.91 14.92 -24.66
N GLN A 129 -22.11 15.51 -23.48
CA GLN A 129 -22.52 16.91 -23.35
C GLN A 129 -21.45 17.88 -23.84
N ASP A 130 -20.19 17.66 -23.47
CA ASP A 130 -19.06 18.49 -23.92
C ASP A 130 -18.88 18.40 -25.44
N ARG A 131 -19.04 17.21 -26.01
CA ARG A 131 -18.99 17.02 -27.47
C ARG A 131 -20.12 17.79 -28.16
N ARG A 132 -21.36 17.68 -27.67
CA ARG A 132 -22.50 18.43 -28.21
C ARG A 132 -22.27 19.94 -28.14
N ASN A 133 -21.82 20.44 -26.99
CA ASN A 133 -21.53 21.86 -26.80
C ASN A 133 -20.44 22.34 -27.78
N ASN A 134 -19.39 21.54 -27.98
CA ASN A 134 -18.31 21.90 -28.90
C ASN A 134 -18.75 21.89 -30.38
N GLU A 135 -19.60 20.93 -30.77
CA GLU A 135 -20.19 20.90 -32.12
C GLU A 135 -21.11 22.11 -32.37
N GLU A 136 -21.90 22.52 -31.37
CA GLU A 136 -22.77 23.70 -31.46
C GLU A 136 -21.95 25.00 -31.60
N ILE A 137 -20.89 25.16 -30.82
CA ILE A 137 -19.96 26.30 -30.93
C ILE A 137 -19.34 26.38 -32.32
N GLN A 138 -18.93 25.23 -32.90
CA GLN A 138 -18.36 25.19 -34.25
C GLN A 138 -19.36 25.52 -35.35
N ARG A 139 -20.64 25.14 -35.18
CA ARG A 139 -21.72 25.50 -36.12
C ARG A 139 -21.96 27.01 -36.10
N LEU A 140 -22.15 27.58 -34.91
CA LEU A 140 -22.37 29.02 -34.75
C LEU A 140 -21.19 29.85 -35.28
N GLY A 141 -19.95 29.39 -35.07
CA GLY A 141 -18.76 30.07 -35.61
C GLY A 141 -18.64 30.01 -37.14
N ARG A 142 -19.26 29.02 -37.81
CA ARG A 142 -19.29 28.93 -39.27
C ARG A 142 -20.34 29.87 -39.87
N ASP A 143 -21.50 29.97 -39.23
CA ASP A 143 -22.60 30.82 -39.68
C ASP A 143 -22.23 32.32 -39.59
N ILE A 144 -21.48 32.72 -38.55
CA ILE A 144 -21.00 34.11 -38.39
C ILE A 144 -19.97 34.50 -39.47
N ASN A 145 -19.13 33.57 -39.93
CA ASN A 145 -18.14 33.84 -40.98
C ASN A 145 -18.72 33.75 -42.40
N GLY A 146 -19.83 33.03 -42.59
CA GLY A 146 -20.53 32.94 -43.88
C GLY A 146 -21.30 34.22 -44.26
N ASP A 147 -21.74 35.00 -43.27
CA ASP A 147 -22.55 36.21 -43.49
C ASP A 147 -21.71 37.46 -43.83
N ASN A 148 -20.41 37.45 -43.52
CA ASN A 148 -19.48 38.54 -43.88
C ASN A 148 -18.97 38.49 -45.34
N GLY A 149 -19.45 37.54 -46.16
CA GLY A 149 -19.04 37.37 -47.56
C GLY A 149 -20.04 37.89 -48.61
N MET A 150 -21.19 38.45 -48.21
CA MET A 150 -22.29 38.81 -49.12
C MET A 150 -22.47 40.32 -49.38
N TYR A 151 -21.52 41.15 -48.96
CA TYR A 151 -21.45 42.56 -49.36
C TYR A 151 -20.09 42.87 -49.98
N GLY A 152 -19.89 42.41 -51.22
CA GLY A 152 -18.76 42.76 -52.09
C GLY A 152 -19.26 43.16 -53.46
#